data_AF-A0A972RQW1-F1
#
_entry.id   AF-A0A972RQW1-F1
#
_cell.length_a   1.000
_cell.length_b   1.000
_cell.length_c   1.000
_cell.angle_alpha   90.00
_cell.angle_beta   90.00
_cell.angle_gamma   90.00
#
_symmetry.space_group_name_H-M   'P 1'
#
loop_
_entity.id
_entity.type
_entity.pdbx_description
1 polymer ?
#
loop_
_entity_poly.entity_id
_entity_poly.type
_entity_poly.pdbx_seq_one_letter_code
_entity_poly.pdbx_strand_id
1 'polypeptide(L)' 'MDPKELRKLSIKDLEKKLKDQKLLLMKLRMKLQIEGGLENPMAIRTTRRNIARILTIIREKQLQGQA' A
#
# COMPACT_ATOMS: atom_id res chain seq x y z
N MET A 1 -2.15 5.73 -7.63
CA MET A 1 -2.56 4.31 -7.75
C MET A 1 -4.04 4.27 -8.01
N ASP A 2 -4.42 3.82 -9.20
CA ASP A 2 -5.80 3.72 -9.61
C ASP A 2 -6.42 2.40 -9.11
N PRO A 3 -7.59 2.44 -8.44
CA PRO A 3 -8.25 1.24 -7.93
C PRO A 3 -8.60 0.23 -9.02
N LYS A 4 -8.87 0.71 -10.25
CA LYS A 4 -9.21 -0.13 -11.40
C LYS A 4 -8.07 -1.07 -11.79
N GLU A 5 -6.83 -0.58 -11.77
CA GLU A 5 -5.63 -1.37 -12.08
C GLU A 5 -5.34 -2.40 -10.98
N LEU A 6 -5.59 -2.05 -9.71
CA LEU A 6 -5.41 -2.97 -8.59
C LEU A 6 -6.41 -4.14 -8.63
N ARG A 7 -7.64 -3.92 -9.13
CA ARG A 7 -8.65 -5.00 -9.25
C ARG A 7 -8.30 -6.05 -10.32
N LYS A 8 -7.53 -5.66 -11.36
CA LYS A 8 -7.07 -6.57 -12.43
C LYS A 8 -5.98 -7.54 -11.98
N LEU A 9 -5.28 -7.23 -10.89
CA LEU A 9 -4.19 -8.06 -10.37
C LEU A 9 -4.72 -9.28 -9.60
N SER A 10 -3.89 -10.33 -9.55
CA SER A 10 -4.15 -11.51 -8.71
C SER A 10 -3.95 -11.19 -7.23
N ILE A 11 -4.55 -11.98 -6.34
CA ILE A 11 -4.38 -11.83 -4.88
C ILE A 11 -2.89 -11.92 -4.50
N LYS A 12 -2.15 -12.86 -5.09
CA LYS A 12 -0.69 -13.01 -4.85
C LYS A 12 0.10 -11.75 -5.24
N ASP A 13 -0.25 -11.12 -6.35
CA ASP A 13 0.40 -9.89 -6.79
C ASP A 13 0.04 -8.71 -5.90
N LEU A 14 -1.20 -8.65 -5.42
CA LEU A 14 -1.66 -7.64 -4.47
C LEU A 14 -0.93 -7.77 -3.13
N GLU A 15 -0.73 -9.00 -2.63
CA GLU A 15 0.05 -9.26 -1.42
C GLU A 15 1.52 -8.89 -1.58
N LYS A 16 2.12 -9.16 -2.74
CA LYS A 16 3.49 -8.73 -3.04
C LYS A 16 3.60 -7.20 -3.00
N LYS A 17 2.69 -6.50 -3.69
CA LYS A 17 2.62 -5.02 -3.65
C LYS A 17 2.36 -4.48 -2.24
N LEU A 18 1.55 -5.17 -1.43
CA LEU A 18 1.31 -4.80 -0.04
C LEU A 18 2.59 -4.82 0.78
N LYS A 19 3.41 -5.87 0.63
CA LYS A 19 4.71 -5.97 1.30
C LYS A 19 5.65 -4.84 0.89
N ASP A 20 5.73 -4.55 -0.41
CA ASP A 20 6.57 -3.46 -0.93
C ASP A 20 6.14 -2.09 -0.38
N GLN A 21 4.83 -1.81 -0.36
CA GLN A 21 4.30 -0.55 0.18
C GLN A 21 4.51 -0.43 1.70
N LYS A 22 4.44 -1.54 2.46
CA LYS A 22 4.78 -1.54 3.89
C LYS A 22 6.26 -1.24 4.13
N LEU A 23 7.15 -1.83 3.32
CA LEU A 23 8.57 -1.57 3.39
C LEU A 23 8.90 -0.11 3.05
N LEU A 24 8.22 0.46 2.04
CA LEU A 24 8.33 1.87 1.69
C LEU A 24 7.87 2.77 2.85
N LEU A 25 6.74 2.44 3.49
CA LEU A 25 6.24 3.19 4.66
C LEU A 25 7.25 3.16 5.82
N MET A 26 7.88 2.01 6.07
CA MET A 26 8.90 1.86 7.10
C MET A 26 10.13 2.73 6.78
N LYS A 27 10.61 2.72 5.53
CA LYS A 27 11.70 3.60 5.08
C LYS A 27 11.36 5.08 5.24
N LEU A 28 10.14 5.49 4.87
CA LEU A 28 9.68 6.88 5.02
C LEU A 28 9.59 7.32 6.48
N ARG A 29 9.16 6.41 7.37
CA ARG A 29 9.14 6.67 8.82
C ARG A 29 10.55 6.78 9.40
N MET A 30 11.46 5.90 8.98
CA MET A 30 12.86 5.97 9.39
C MET A 30 13.51 7.28 8.93
N LYS A 31 13.30 7.69 7.67
CA LYS A 31 13.78 8.99 7.17
C LYS A 31 13.26 10.15 8.01
N LEU A 32 11.95 10.19 8.30
CA LEU A 32 11.37 11.21 9.18
C LEU A 32 12.05 11.26 10.55
N GLN A 33 12.36 10.09 11.11
CA GLN A 33 12.96 9.99 12.45
C GLN A 33 14.45 10.38 12.45
N ILE A 34 15.18 10.09 11.37
CA ILE A 34 16.62 10.35 11.26
C ILE A 34 16.90 11.80 10.84
N GLU A 35 16.19 12.31 9.83
CA GLU A 35 16.41 13.65 9.27
C GLU A 35 15.68 14.75 10.07
N GLY A 36 14.84 14.40 11.05
CA GLY A 36 14.06 15.35 11.86
C GLY A 36 12.97 16.10 11.10
N GLY A 37 12.84 15.85 9.78
CA GLY A 37 11.85 16.41 8.89
C GLY A 37 11.69 15.56 7.64
N LEU A 38 10.53 15.63 7.00
CA LEU A 38 10.27 15.00 5.70
C LEU A 38 10.16 16.11 4.66
N GLU A 39 10.89 16.00 3.55
CA GLU A 39 10.69 16.88 2.38
C GLU A 39 9.24 16.81 1.86
N ASN A 40 8.59 15.66 2.02
CA ASN A 40 7.20 15.46 1.58
C ASN A 40 6.38 14.65 2.61
N PRO A 41 5.75 15.31 3.61
CA PRO A 41 4.86 14.67 4.58
C PRO A 41 3.67 13.94 3.92
N MET A 42 3.25 14.42 2.74
CA MET A 42 2.19 13.80 1.94
C MET A 42 2.53 12.38 1.47
N ALA A 43 3.82 12.02 1.34
CA ALA A 43 4.25 10.70 0.92
C ALA A 43 3.76 9.62 1.90
N ILE A 44 3.91 9.84 3.22
CA ILE A 44 3.41 8.91 4.25
C ILE A 44 1.89 8.73 4.12
N ARG A 45 1.15 9.84 3.99
CA ARG A 45 -0.32 9.80 3.88
C ARG A 45 -0.76 9.05 2.62
N THR A 46 -0.07 9.25 1.50
CA THR A 46 -0.34 8.59 0.23
C THR A 46 -0.06 7.10 0.31
N THR A 47 1.09 6.70 0.84
CA THR A 47 1.46 5.29 1.05
C THR A 47 0.47 4.57 1.96
N ARG A 48 0.02 5.21 3.05
CA ARG A 48 -1.03 4.66 3.91
C ARG A 48 -2.35 4.44 3.17
N ARG A 49 -2.79 5.39 2.33
CA ARG A 49 -4.00 5.23 1.50
C ARG A 49 -3.84 4.11 0.48
N ASN A 50 -2.67 3.96 -0.13
CA ASN A 50 -2.40 2.87 -1.08
C ASN A 50 -2.49 1.50 -0.39
N ILE A 51 -1.90 1.36 0.81
CA ILE A 51 -2.01 0.15 1.63
C ILE A 51 -3.47 -0.19 1.93
N ALA A 52 -4.27 0.81 2.37
CA ALA A 52 -5.68 0.61 2.66
C ALA A 52 -6.46 0.12 1.43
N ARG A 53 -6.24 0.75 0.25
CA ARG A 53 -6.87 0.34 -1.00
C ARG A 53 -6.54 -1.09 -1.41
N ILE A 54 -5.27 -1.50 -1.27
CA ILE A 54 -4.83 -2.87 -1.59
C ILE A 54 -5.54 -3.87 -0.66
N LEU A 55 -5.56 -3.60 0.65
CA LEU A 55 -6.23 -4.45 1.63
C LEU A 55 -7.74 -4.57 1.36
N THR A 56 -8.41 -3.46 1.03
CA THR A 56 -9.82 -3.47 0.65
C THR A 56 -10.06 -4.37 -0.56
N ILE A 57 -9.25 -4.27 -1.61
CA ILE A 57 -9.42 -5.08 -2.83
C ILE A 57 -9.13 -6.56 -2.58
N ILE A 58 -8.11 -6.87 -1.76
CA ILE A 58 -7.84 -8.26 -1.35
C ILE A 58 -9.08 -8.82 -0.64
N ARG A 59 -9.67 -8.05 0.29
CA ARG A 59 -10.87 -8.47 1.00
C ARG A 59 -12.09 -8.58 0.08
N GLU A 60 -12.28 -7.65 -0.86
CA GLU A 60 -13.33 -7.72 -1.89
C GLU A 60 -13.22 -9.03 -2.68
N LYS A 61 -12.02 -9.39 -3.16
CA LYS A 61 -11.78 -10.64 -3.92
C LYS A 61 -12.03 -11.90 -3.09
N GLN A 62 -11.57 -11.92 -1.83
CA GLN A 62 -11.84 -13.02 -0.91
C GLN A 62 -13.34 -13.21 -0.65
N LEU A 63 -14.10 -12.13 -0.47
CA LEU A 63 -15.56 -12.19 -0.27
C LEU A 63 -16.31 -12.62 -1.53
N GLN A 64 -15.76 -12.34 -2.72
CA GLN A 64 -16.30 -12.80 -4.00
C GLN A 64 -16.03 -14.29 -4.30
N GLY A 65 -15.39 -15.03 -3.38
CA GLY A 65 -15.09 -16.45 -3.58
C GLY A 65 -13.99 -16.71 -4.61
N GLN A 66 -13.25 -15.68 -5.03
CA GLN A 66 -12.03 -15.82 -5.84
C GLN A 66 -10.89 -16.22 -4.88
N ALA A 67 -10.88 -17.47 -4.44
CA ALA A 67 -9.78 -18.07 -3.68
C ALA A 67 -8.77 -18.73 -4.62
#